data_AF-A0A2E5WS04-F1
#
_entry.id   AF-A0A2E5WS04-F1
#
_cell.length_a   1.000
_cell.length_b   1.000
_cell.length_c   1.000
_cell.angle_alpha   90.00
_cell.angle_beta   90.00
_cell.angle_gamma   90.00
#
_symmetry.space_group_name_H-M   'P 1'
#
loop_
_entity.id
_entity.type
_entity.pdbx_description
1 polymer ?
#
loop_
_entity_poly.entity_id
_entity_poly.type
_entity_poly.pdbx_seq_one_letter_code
_entity_poly.pdbx_strand_id
1 'polypeptide(L)'
;MPIRLGAFEKPSRLKRNEETATGTYAKFVAEPFEIGYGHTIGNSMRRVLLSSLEGAAITSLKVDGAQHEFATIEGVVEDMAEIIMNLKSVKFKLHETREPQVLLLSVNKGGAVTAGDIELNHNIELVNPDQHICTLDKKKKFLMELTIEQGRGFRTSDDNKRTDQPIGVIAIDSIFSPVTRVRYDVKDARVGQRTDYDSLELEIWTDGRLDPDDALHQASQVLMDQLQVFVNYDKDLVEFEEIDERNDEKQSELRKLLSMSVNEIELSVRAANCLNNANITTVGQLATKSEADMLKYRNFGKKSLNEIKDKLVELGLGLGMTFDEDVLDPSALTNQPNSSGGSPSILFDDDEETAPINPASALFD
;
A
#
# COMPACT_ATOMS: atom_id res chain seq x y z
N MET A 1 -0.87 7.49 35.98
CA MET A 1 -1.75 6.49 35.36
C MET A 1 -1.69 6.75 33.87
N PRO A 2 -1.41 5.75 33.03
CA PRO A 2 -1.43 5.95 31.58
C PRO A 2 -2.81 6.42 31.16
N ILE A 3 -2.86 7.42 30.30
CA ILE A 3 -4.08 7.90 29.66
C ILE A 3 -4.45 6.83 28.64
N ARG A 4 -5.61 6.20 28.85
CA ARG A 4 -6.18 5.27 27.86
C ARG A 4 -6.92 6.06 26.81
N LEU A 5 -6.43 5.98 25.58
CA LEU A 5 -7.13 6.51 24.42
C LEU A 5 -8.06 5.44 23.87
N GLY A 6 -9.21 5.87 23.35
CA GLY A 6 -10.16 4.98 22.71
C GLY A 6 -9.52 4.26 21.51
N ALA A 7 -10.09 3.09 21.23
CA ALA A 7 -9.96 2.33 20.00
C ALA A 7 -9.66 3.21 18.76
N PHE A 8 -8.50 3.01 18.14
CA PHE A 8 -8.08 3.71 16.92
C PHE A 8 -7.96 2.71 15.77
N GLU A 9 -8.66 2.94 14.66
CA GLU A 9 -8.56 2.05 13.50
C GLU A 9 -7.21 2.23 12.82
N LYS A 10 -6.50 1.12 12.64
CA LYS A 10 -5.18 1.10 12.01
C LYS A 10 -5.30 0.41 10.65
N PRO A 11 -4.65 0.94 9.60
CA PRO A 11 -4.65 0.29 8.30
C PRO A 11 -4.01 -1.08 8.42
N SER A 12 -4.79 -2.12 8.13
CA SER A 12 -4.37 -3.52 8.32
C SER A 12 -3.67 -4.09 7.09
N ARG A 13 -3.88 -3.49 5.90
CA ARG A 13 -3.33 -3.97 4.63
C ARG A 13 -2.91 -2.84 3.69
N LEU A 14 -1.71 -2.98 3.14
CA LEU A 14 -1.25 -2.23 1.97
C LEU A 14 -1.49 -3.11 0.73
N LYS A 15 -2.34 -2.66 -0.18
CA LYS A 15 -2.60 -3.35 -1.46
C LYS A 15 -1.83 -2.64 -2.58
N ARG A 16 -1.07 -3.40 -3.36
CA ARG A 16 -0.43 -2.91 -4.59
C ARG A 16 -1.37 -3.20 -5.76
N ASN A 17 -1.61 -2.21 -6.60
CA ASN A 17 -2.33 -2.44 -7.85
C ASN A 17 -1.37 -3.06 -8.88
N GLU A 18 -1.45 -4.38 -9.06
CA GLU A 18 -0.59 -5.11 -9.99
C GLU A 18 -0.91 -4.84 -11.46
N GLU A 19 -2.14 -4.41 -11.79
CA GLU A 19 -2.56 -4.17 -13.18
C GLU A 19 -1.84 -2.99 -13.81
N THR A 20 -1.55 -1.96 -13.01
CA THR A 20 -0.89 -0.74 -13.48
C THR A 20 0.60 -0.70 -13.12
N ALA A 21 1.10 -1.66 -12.34
CA ALA A 21 2.47 -1.64 -11.85
C ALA A 21 3.49 -1.92 -12.98
N THR A 22 4.51 -1.07 -13.05
CA THR A 22 5.70 -1.27 -13.89
C THR A 22 6.95 -1.16 -13.01
N GLY A 23 8.13 -1.44 -13.56
CA GLY A 23 9.39 -1.27 -12.81
C GLY A 23 9.68 0.17 -12.37
N THR A 24 8.99 1.17 -12.95
CA THR A 24 9.19 2.59 -12.64
C THR A 24 7.95 3.27 -12.09
N TYR A 25 6.83 2.56 -11.94
CA TYR A 25 5.58 3.10 -11.42
C TYR A 25 4.82 2.06 -10.62
N ALA A 26 4.32 2.45 -9.45
CA ALA A 26 3.38 1.63 -8.69
C ALA A 26 2.33 2.48 -8.00
N LYS A 27 1.14 1.90 -7.85
CA LYS A 27 0.03 2.45 -7.09
C LYS A 27 -0.25 1.57 -5.87
N PHE A 28 -0.25 2.20 -4.71
CA PHE A 28 -0.50 1.58 -3.41
C PHE A 28 -1.80 2.13 -2.82
N VAL A 29 -2.59 1.27 -2.20
CA VAL A 29 -3.82 1.63 -1.50
C VAL A 29 -3.72 1.11 -0.06
N ALA A 30 -3.88 2.00 0.91
CA ALA A 30 -3.89 1.67 2.32
C ALA A 30 -5.21 2.14 2.95
N GLU A 31 -5.89 1.21 3.60
CA GLU A 31 -7.20 1.40 4.24
C GLU A 31 -7.36 0.38 5.39
N PRO A 32 -8.16 0.68 6.43
CA PRO A 32 -8.79 1.97 6.72
C PRO A 32 -7.88 2.92 7.53
N PHE A 33 -8.04 4.23 7.32
CA PHE A 33 -7.49 5.28 8.18
C PHE A 33 -8.63 6.03 8.88
N GLU A 34 -8.37 6.53 10.09
CA GLU A 34 -9.27 7.48 10.74
C GLU A 34 -9.36 8.79 9.92
N ILE A 35 -10.48 9.51 10.05
CA ILE A 35 -10.73 10.76 9.32
C ILE A 35 -9.55 11.74 9.46
N GLY A 36 -9.01 12.18 8.33
CA GLY A 36 -7.93 13.16 8.26
C GLY A 36 -6.52 12.56 8.38
N TYR A 37 -6.38 11.29 8.81
CA TYR A 37 -5.09 10.62 8.79
C TYR A 37 -4.63 10.30 7.37
N GLY A 38 -5.54 10.09 6.42
CA GLY A 38 -5.19 9.90 5.01
C GLY A 38 -4.37 11.07 4.46
N HIS A 39 -4.81 12.30 4.71
CA HIS A 39 -4.09 13.51 4.30
C HIS A 39 -2.74 13.68 5.04
N THR A 40 -2.73 13.40 6.34
CA THR A 40 -1.53 13.57 7.17
C THR A 40 -0.42 12.62 6.74
N ILE A 41 -0.75 11.34 6.57
CA ILE A 41 0.19 10.30 6.14
C ILE A 41 0.56 10.50 4.67
N GLY A 42 -0.41 10.75 3.79
CA GLY A 42 -0.17 10.96 2.35
C GLY A 42 0.78 12.12 2.07
N ASN A 43 0.55 13.28 2.71
CA ASN A 43 1.43 14.43 2.56
C ASN A 43 2.83 14.18 3.15
N SER A 44 2.92 13.52 4.30
CA SER A 44 4.20 13.19 4.94
C SER A 44 5.02 12.24 4.06
N MET A 45 4.42 11.15 3.58
CA MET A 45 5.05 10.19 2.67
C MET A 45 5.52 10.86 1.39
N ARG A 46 4.69 11.72 0.77
CA ARG A 46 5.07 12.49 -0.42
C ARG A 46 6.32 13.34 -0.20
N ARG A 47 6.43 14.00 0.95
CA ARG A 47 7.62 14.83 1.27
C ARG A 47 8.86 13.97 1.44
N VAL A 48 8.77 12.87 2.18
CA VAL A 48 9.92 11.98 2.44
C VAL A 48 10.41 11.32 1.14
N LEU A 49 9.50 10.77 0.34
CA LEU A 49 9.81 10.14 -0.95
C LEU A 49 10.57 11.07 -1.90
N LEU A 50 10.20 12.36 -1.98
CA LEU A 50 10.83 13.31 -2.89
C LEU A 50 12.18 13.86 -2.39
N SER A 51 12.44 13.82 -1.08
CA SER A 51 13.57 14.55 -0.47
C SER A 51 14.65 13.68 0.16
N SER A 52 14.25 12.58 0.81
CA SER A 52 15.08 11.91 1.81
C SER A 52 15.72 10.62 1.31
N LEU A 53 15.29 10.11 0.16
CA LEU A 53 15.85 8.90 -0.43
C LEU A 53 17.24 9.15 -1.00
N GLU A 54 18.12 8.17 -0.78
CA GLU A 54 19.48 8.21 -1.28
C GLU A 54 19.52 7.79 -2.75
N GLY A 55 20.36 8.46 -3.52
CA GLY A 55 20.69 8.06 -4.88
C GLY A 55 22.04 8.58 -5.31
N ALA A 56 22.46 8.17 -6.49
CA ALA A 56 23.77 8.48 -7.04
C ALA A 56 23.67 9.48 -8.18
N ALA A 57 24.57 10.47 -8.20
CA ALA A 57 24.66 11.47 -9.25
C ALA A 57 26.10 11.93 -9.47
N ILE A 58 26.37 12.48 -10.66
CA ILE A 58 27.64 13.12 -10.97
C ILE A 58 27.73 14.45 -10.22
N THR A 59 28.82 14.66 -9.47
CA THR A 59 29.06 15.88 -8.69
C THR A 59 30.09 16.79 -9.32
N SER A 60 31.09 16.21 -9.99
CA SER A 60 32.08 16.98 -10.74
C SER A 60 32.56 16.20 -11.95
N LEU A 61 33.05 16.94 -12.94
CA LEU A 61 33.67 16.39 -14.13
C LEU A 61 34.97 17.14 -14.46
N LYS A 62 35.85 16.48 -15.19
CA LYS A 62 37.06 17.07 -15.75
C LYS A 62 37.21 16.57 -17.17
N VAL A 63 37.35 17.50 -18.12
CA VAL A 63 37.35 17.17 -19.55
C VAL A 63 38.60 17.71 -20.21
N ASP A 64 39.23 16.91 -21.06
CA ASP A 64 40.37 17.36 -21.84
C ASP A 64 39.94 18.40 -22.88
N GLY A 65 40.50 19.61 -22.77
CA GLY A 65 40.16 20.74 -23.64
C GLY A 65 39.11 21.72 -23.09
N ALA A 66 38.55 21.50 -21.90
CA ALA A 66 37.64 22.45 -21.23
C ALA A 66 38.09 22.74 -19.80
N GLN A 67 38.35 24.02 -19.49
CA GLN A 67 38.77 24.45 -18.14
C GLN A 67 37.62 24.98 -17.29
N HIS A 68 36.47 25.29 -17.90
CA HIS A 68 35.30 25.88 -17.26
C HIS A 68 34.02 25.47 -17.99
N GLU A 69 32.84 25.62 -17.35
CA GLU A 69 31.55 25.17 -17.89
C GLU A 69 31.10 25.86 -19.20
N PHE A 70 31.65 27.03 -19.54
CA PHE A 70 31.30 27.77 -20.76
C PHE A 70 32.24 27.51 -21.94
N ALA A 71 33.13 26.52 -21.82
CA ALA A 71 34.11 26.24 -22.86
C ALA A 71 33.47 25.53 -24.05
N THR A 72 34.02 25.74 -25.24
CA THR A 72 33.74 24.93 -26.42
C THR A 72 34.89 23.97 -26.63
N ILE A 73 34.57 22.73 -26.98
CA ILE A 73 35.59 21.71 -27.24
C ILE A 73 35.70 21.53 -28.76
N GLU A 74 36.90 21.74 -29.30
CA GLU A 74 37.13 21.59 -30.74
C GLU A 74 36.76 20.17 -31.22
N GLY A 75 35.84 20.06 -32.18
CA GLY A 75 35.42 18.79 -32.77
C GLY A 75 34.33 18.04 -31.98
N VAL A 76 33.72 18.69 -30.98
CA VAL A 76 32.45 18.28 -30.37
C VAL A 76 31.36 19.23 -30.86
N VAL A 77 30.19 18.71 -31.21
CA VAL A 77 29.07 19.51 -31.73
C VAL A 77 28.43 20.36 -30.63
N GLU A 78 28.20 19.75 -29.47
CA GLU A 78 27.58 20.35 -28.29
C GLU A 78 28.60 21.18 -27.49
N ASP A 79 28.11 22.22 -26.80
CA ASP A 79 28.94 22.99 -25.87
C ASP A 79 29.02 22.31 -24.49
N MET A 80 29.90 22.81 -23.63
CA MET A 80 30.06 22.22 -22.29
C MET A 80 28.80 22.31 -21.43
N ALA A 81 27.95 23.32 -21.60
CA ALA A 81 26.72 23.47 -20.82
C ALA A 81 25.70 22.39 -21.21
N GLU A 82 25.55 22.12 -22.50
CA GLU A 82 24.70 21.06 -23.03
C GLU A 82 25.22 19.66 -22.62
N ILE A 83 26.53 19.45 -22.66
CA ILE A 83 27.17 18.23 -22.14
C ILE A 83 26.84 18.05 -20.65
N ILE A 84 26.94 19.10 -19.84
CA ILE A 84 26.59 19.06 -18.40
C ILE A 84 25.11 18.68 -18.21
N MET A 85 24.21 19.24 -19.01
CA MET A 85 22.78 18.91 -18.94
C MET A 85 22.50 17.45 -19.32
N ASN A 86 23.19 16.94 -20.33
CA ASN A 86 23.09 15.54 -20.74
C ASN A 86 23.66 14.60 -19.66
N LEU A 87 24.79 14.95 -19.05
CA LEU A 87 25.39 14.19 -17.94
C LEU A 87 24.47 14.16 -16.70
N LYS A 88 23.76 15.25 -16.39
CA LYS A 88 22.76 15.27 -15.31
C LYS A 88 21.61 14.29 -15.53
N SER A 89 21.36 13.87 -16.77
CA SER A 89 20.31 12.89 -17.13
C SER A 89 20.81 11.44 -17.06
N VAL A 90 22.11 11.21 -16.85
CA VAL A 90 22.68 9.87 -16.67
C VAL A 90 22.36 9.35 -15.26
N LYS A 91 21.86 8.12 -15.19
CA LYS A 91 21.37 7.51 -13.96
C LYS A 91 22.25 6.34 -13.54
N PHE A 92 22.87 6.48 -12.39
CA PHE A 92 23.70 5.45 -11.78
C PHE A 92 23.01 4.81 -10.58
N LYS A 93 23.26 3.52 -10.39
CA LYS A 93 22.93 2.79 -9.18
C LYS A 93 24.25 2.37 -8.52
N LEU A 94 24.49 2.83 -7.29
CA LEU A 94 25.67 2.49 -6.51
C LEU A 94 25.36 1.28 -5.62
N HIS A 95 26.25 0.30 -5.65
CA HIS A 95 26.20 -0.89 -4.80
C HIS A 95 27.21 -0.77 -3.64
N GLU A 96 26.75 -1.04 -2.42
CA GLU A 96 27.54 -1.29 -1.18
C GLU A 96 28.46 -0.17 -0.65
N THR A 97 28.87 0.80 -1.47
CA THR A 97 29.91 1.78 -1.12
C THR A 97 29.37 3.21 -1.11
N ARG A 98 29.70 3.98 -0.05
CA ARG A 98 29.36 5.41 0.09
C ARG A 98 30.45 6.36 -0.37
N GLU A 99 31.63 5.85 -0.67
CA GLU A 99 32.78 6.65 -1.07
C GLU A 99 32.63 7.18 -2.50
N PRO A 100 33.08 8.42 -2.79
CA PRO A 100 33.11 8.98 -4.13
C PRO A 100 33.84 8.06 -5.10
N GLN A 101 33.22 7.76 -6.24
CA GLN A 101 33.80 6.94 -7.29
C GLN A 101 34.18 7.82 -8.48
N VAL A 102 35.36 7.60 -9.03
CA VAL A 102 35.79 8.27 -10.27
C VAL A 102 35.67 7.28 -11.42
N LEU A 103 34.90 7.65 -12.44
CA LEU A 103 34.75 6.91 -13.69
C LEU A 103 35.45 7.65 -14.84
N LEU A 104 35.88 6.89 -15.84
CA LEU A 104 36.54 7.42 -17.03
C LEU A 104 35.67 7.18 -18.26
N LEU A 105 35.48 8.21 -19.07
CA LEU A 105 34.92 8.11 -20.41
C LEU A 105 36.05 8.34 -21.40
N SER A 106 36.53 7.26 -22.02
CA SER A 106 37.61 7.29 -23.01
C SER A 106 37.14 6.73 -24.35
N VAL A 107 36.85 7.61 -25.30
CA VAL A 107 36.40 7.20 -26.64
C VAL A 107 37.31 7.73 -27.74
N ASN A 108 37.49 6.93 -28.78
CA ASN A 108 38.21 7.32 -30.00
C ASN A 108 37.41 6.90 -31.24
N LYS A 109 36.28 7.58 -31.44
CA LYS A 109 35.36 7.37 -32.56
C LYS A 109 34.85 8.72 -33.08
N GLY A 110 34.23 8.70 -34.25
CA GLY A 110 33.37 9.80 -34.71
C GLY A 110 31.90 9.40 -34.51
N GLY A 111 31.01 10.36 -34.34
CA GLY A 111 29.59 10.15 -34.09
C GLY A 111 29.20 10.27 -32.61
N ALA A 112 28.02 9.76 -32.26
CA ALA A 112 27.43 9.91 -30.93
C ALA A 112 28.21 9.14 -29.84
N VAL A 113 28.38 9.80 -28.70
CA VAL A 113 28.93 9.28 -27.45
C VAL A 113 27.78 9.16 -26.46
N THR A 114 27.61 7.96 -25.93
CA THR A 114 26.49 7.59 -25.07
C THR A 114 27.00 7.22 -23.68
N ALA A 115 26.11 7.16 -22.69
CA ALA A 115 26.47 6.73 -21.34
C ALA A 115 27.03 5.30 -21.29
N GLY A 116 26.64 4.44 -22.23
CA GLY A 116 27.20 3.09 -22.37
C GLY A 116 28.69 3.05 -22.73
N ASP A 117 29.28 4.17 -23.18
CA ASP A 117 30.72 4.27 -23.46
C ASP A 117 31.55 4.57 -22.18
N ILE A 118 30.91 4.82 -21.03
CA ILE A 118 31.59 5.08 -19.75
C ILE A 118 32.21 3.77 -19.22
N GLU A 119 33.47 3.82 -18.82
CA GLU A 119 34.14 2.69 -18.15
C GLU A 119 33.56 2.52 -16.73
N LEU A 120 32.76 1.48 -16.54
CA LEU A 120 32.09 1.19 -15.26
C LEU A 120 33.00 0.39 -14.32
N ASN A 121 32.86 0.66 -13.02
CA ASN A 121 33.48 -0.12 -11.95
C ASN A 121 32.47 -1.15 -11.40
N HIS A 122 32.95 -2.19 -10.70
CA HIS A 122 32.09 -3.23 -10.10
C HIS A 122 31.03 -2.70 -9.12
N ASN A 123 31.26 -1.52 -8.52
CA ASN A 123 30.34 -0.89 -7.57
C ASN A 123 29.26 -0.01 -8.21
N ILE A 124 29.30 0.20 -9.53
CA ILE A 124 28.39 1.10 -10.23
C ILE A 124 27.71 0.37 -11.37
N GLU A 125 26.40 0.47 -11.38
CA GLU A 125 25.54 0.02 -12.45
C GLU A 125 24.91 1.22 -13.16
N LEU A 126 24.86 1.16 -14.49
CA LEU A 126 24.27 2.19 -15.33
C LEU A 126 22.86 1.79 -15.73
N VAL A 127 21.87 2.61 -15.40
CA VAL A 127 20.44 2.30 -15.63
C VAL A 127 20.02 2.66 -17.06
N ASN A 128 20.57 3.74 -17.64
CA ASN A 128 20.23 4.24 -18.98
C ASN A 128 21.46 4.33 -19.91
N PRO A 129 21.97 3.20 -20.45
CA PRO A 129 23.14 3.20 -21.32
C PRO A 129 22.96 4.00 -22.61
N ASP A 130 21.73 4.11 -23.12
CA ASP A 130 21.42 4.81 -24.37
C ASP A 130 21.39 6.34 -24.22
N GLN A 131 21.62 6.87 -23.02
CA GLN A 131 21.60 8.32 -22.78
C GLN A 131 22.70 9.00 -23.59
N HIS A 132 22.31 9.91 -24.48
CA HIS A 132 23.23 10.74 -25.26
C HIS A 132 24.00 11.69 -24.35
N ILE A 133 25.32 11.81 -24.58
CA ILE A 133 26.20 12.75 -23.89
C ILE A 133 26.62 13.87 -24.85
N CYS A 134 27.27 13.50 -25.96
CA CYS A 134 27.73 14.43 -26.98
C CYS A 134 28.01 13.73 -28.32
N THR A 135 28.29 14.50 -29.35
CA THR A 135 28.56 14.05 -30.71
C THR A 135 29.93 14.55 -31.17
N LEU A 136 30.77 13.64 -31.66
CA LEU A 136 32.09 13.96 -32.20
C LEU A 136 32.02 14.11 -33.73
N ASP A 137 32.36 15.29 -34.24
CA ASP A 137 32.32 15.61 -35.69
C ASP A 137 33.30 14.75 -36.50
N LYS A 138 34.47 14.49 -35.92
CA LYS A 138 35.57 13.75 -36.54
C LYS A 138 36.09 12.72 -35.54
N LYS A 139 36.84 11.73 -36.04
CA LYS A 139 37.54 10.78 -35.17
C LYS A 139 38.56 11.52 -34.31
N LYS A 140 38.22 11.73 -33.04
CA LYS A 140 39.03 12.41 -32.03
C LYS A 140 39.03 11.55 -30.76
N LYS A 141 40.13 11.60 -30.01
CA LYS A 141 40.16 11.07 -28.65
C LYS A 141 39.43 12.06 -27.73
N PHE A 142 38.38 11.59 -27.08
CA PHE A 142 37.65 12.34 -26.06
C PHE A 142 37.88 11.66 -24.72
N LEU A 143 38.33 12.43 -23.74
CA LEU A 143 38.65 11.97 -22.40
C LEU A 143 37.91 12.84 -21.38
N MET A 144 37.16 12.19 -20.50
CA MET A 144 36.43 12.84 -19.43
C MET A 144 36.48 11.98 -18.17
N GLU A 145 36.86 12.59 -17.05
CA GLU A 145 36.78 12.00 -15.71
C GLU A 145 35.50 12.48 -15.04
N LEU A 146 34.70 11.56 -14.50
CA LEU A 146 33.43 11.83 -13.82
C LEU A 146 33.53 11.39 -12.37
N THR A 147 33.21 12.28 -11.43
CA THR A 147 33.09 11.92 -10.02
C THR A 147 31.63 11.71 -9.68
N ILE A 148 31.30 10.53 -9.18
CA ILE A 148 29.96 10.13 -8.75
C ILE A 148 29.95 10.01 -7.24
N GLU A 149 28.99 10.65 -6.60
CA GLU A 149 28.76 10.55 -5.16
C GLU A 149 27.35 10.06 -4.88
N GLN A 150 27.17 9.46 -3.70
CA GLN A 150 25.86 9.22 -3.13
C GLN A 150 25.43 10.44 -2.31
N GLY A 151 24.17 10.83 -2.46
CA GLY A 151 23.60 11.96 -1.75
C GLY A 151 22.09 11.83 -1.60
N ARG A 152 21.46 12.90 -1.09
CA ARG A 152 20.01 13.00 -0.92
C ARG A 152 19.52 14.30 -1.51
N GLY A 153 18.31 14.27 -2.07
CA GLY A 153 17.67 15.46 -2.64
C GLY A 153 18.50 16.10 -3.76
N PHE A 154 18.88 17.35 -3.55
CA PHE A 154 19.58 18.19 -4.52
C PHE A 154 20.75 18.91 -3.85
N ARG A 155 21.91 18.93 -4.51
CA ARG A 155 23.06 19.77 -4.14
C ARG A 155 23.42 20.69 -5.29
N THR A 156 23.72 21.94 -4.97
CA THR A 156 24.17 22.92 -5.96
C THR A 156 25.62 22.65 -6.37
N SER A 157 26.04 23.19 -7.52
CA SER A 157 27.44 23.16 -7.94
C SER A 157 28.38 23.77 -6.88
N ASP A 158 27.93 24.79 -6.15
CA ASP A 158 28.73 25.44 -5.11
C ASP A 158 28.93 24.53 -3.90
N ASP A 159 27.90 23.77 -3.50
CA ASP A 159 28.01 22.77 -2.42
C ASP A 159 28.91 21.58 -2.80
N ASN A 160 29.11 21.36 -4.10
CA ASN A 160 29.97 20.31 -4.64
C ASN A 160 31.44 20.74 -4.82
N LYS A 161 31.75 22.05 -4.70
CA LYS A 161 33.13 22.53 -4.75
C LYS A 161 33.88 22.11 -3.50
N ARG A 162 35.08 21.54 -3.69
CA ARG A 162 36.02 21.28 -2.60
C ARG A 162 37.16 22.29 -2.63
N THR A 163 37.66 22.69 -1.47
CA THR A 163 38.69 23.72 -1.32
C THR A 163 40.04 23.29 -1.94
N ASP A 164 40.26 21.99 -2.07
CA ASP A 164 41.47 21.35 -2.60
C ASP A 164 41.32 20.85 -4.05
N GLN A 165 40.26 21.26 -4.77
CA GLN A 165 40.04 20.81 -6.14
C GLN A 165 41.14 21.32 -7.10
N PRO A 166 41.71 20.43 -7.94
CA PRO A 166 42.67 20.84 -8.96
C PRO A 166 42.00 21.69 -10.05
N ILE A 167 42.80 22.54 -10.68
CA ILE A 167 42.35 23.40 -11.78
C ILE A 167 41.83 22.54 -12.94
N GLY A 168 40.67 22.91 -13.48
CA GLY A 168 40.00 22.21 -14.59
C GLY A 168 38.94 21.19 -14.16
N VAL A 169 38.71 21.01 -12.85
CA VAL A 169 37.53 20.29 -12.35
C VAL A 169 36.33 21.24 -12.31
N ILE A 170 35.25 20.85 -12.95
CA ILE A 170 33.99 21.59 -13.03
C ILE A 170 32.99 20.88 -12.12
N ALA A 171 32.57 21.56 -11.04
CA ALA A 171 31.50 21.09 -10.19
C ALA A 171 30.14 21.40 -10.83
N ILE A 172 29.21 20.45 -10.78
CA ILE A 172 27.86 20.59 -11.36
C ILE A 172 26.81 20.36 -10.30
N ASP A 173 25.59 20.84 -10.53
CA ASP A 173 24.47 20.49 -9.66
C ASP A 173 24.13 19.01 -9.78
N SER A 174 23.76 18.39 -8.66
CA SER A 174 23.52 16.95 -8.58
C SER A 174 22.12 16.67 -8.07
N ILE A 175 21.37 15.87 -8.83
CA ILE A 175 20.03 15.39 -8.47
C ILE A 175 20.15 13.94 -7.99
N PHE A 176 20.14 13.75 -6.68
CA PHE A 176 20.27 12.42 -6.09
C PHE A 176 18.92 11.70 -5.98
N SER A 177 17.80 12.43 -5.95
CA SER A 177 16.49 11.83 -5.71
C SER A 177 16.09 10.83 -6.80
N PRO A 178 15.88 9.53 -6.48
CA PRO A 178 15.47 8.50 -7.45
C PRO A 178 13.97 8.56 -7.78
N VAL A 179 13.19 9.32 -7.01
CA VAL A 179 11.74 9.49 -7.21
C VAL A 179 11.49 10.78 -7.97
N THR A 180 10.85 10.66 -9.13
CA THR A 180 10.58 11.81 -10.02
C THR A 180 9.26 12.49 -9.69
N ARG A 181 8.25 11.69 -9.31
CA ARG A 181 6.90 12.19 -9.05
C ARG A 181 6.23 11.32 -7.99
N VAL A 182 5.45 11.98 -7.14
CA VAL A 182 4.54 11.32 -6.20
C VAL A 182 3.22 12.07 -6.21
N ARG A 183 2.12 11.32 -6.32
CA ARG A 183 0.75 11.79 -6.18
C ARG A 183 0.09 10.98 -5.09
N TYR A 184 -0.71 11.63 -4.26
CA TYR A 184 -1.61 10.92 -3.36
C TYR A 184 -3.03 11.46 -3.54
N ASP A 185 -4.01 10.61 -3.26
CA ASP A 185 -5.43 10.93 -3.23
C ASP A 185 -6.05 10.26 -2.00
N VAL A 186 -7.07 10.89 -1.42
CA VAL A 186 -7.78 10.35 -0.26
C VAL A 186 -9.24 10.16 -0.65
N LYS A 187 -9.75 8.96 -0.45
CA LYS A 187 -11.13 8.57 -0.76
C LYS A 187 -11.84 8.06 0.48
N ASP A 188 -13.16 8.03 0.45
CA ASP A 188 -13.94 7.45 1.53
C ASP A 188 -13.86 5.91 1.50
N ALA A 189 -13.62 5.31 2.65
CA ALA A 189 -13.57 3.88 2.90
C ALA A 189 -14.74 3.45 3.79
N ARG A 190 -15.30 2.28 3.50
CA ARG A 190 -16.34 1.66 4.34
C ARG A 190 -15.78 0.47 5.09
N VAL A 191 -15.94 0.46 6.40
CA VAL A 191 -15.60 -0.66 7.28
C VAL A 191 -16.83 -1.02 8.10
N GLY A 192 -17.37 -2.22 7.84
CA GLY A 192 -18.63 -2.68 8.45
C GLY A 192 -19.79 -1.73 8.16
N GLN A 193 -20.33 -1.12 9.22
CA GLN A 193 -21.45 -0.17 9.16
C GLN A 193 -21.01 1.30 9.04
N ARG A 194 -19.73 1.61 9.28
CA ARG A 194 -19.20 2.98 9.19
C ARG A 194 -18.60 3.25 7.81
N THR A 195 -18.87 4.42 7.26
CA THR A 195 -18.50 4.82 5.89
C THR A 195 -17.59 6.04 5.84
N ASP A 196 -17.15 6.52 7.00
CA ASP A 196 -16.43 7.76 7.19
C ASP A 196 -14.92 7.55 7.39
N TYR A 197 -14.37 6.37 7.08
CA TYR A 197 -12.93 6.16 7.12
C TYR A 197 -12.25 6.70 5.86
N ASP A 198 -10.96 7.01 5.95
CA ASP A 198 -10.13 7.42 4.82
C ASP A 198 -9.45 6.19 4.16
N SER A 199 -9.39 6.16 2.84
CA SER A 199 -8.54 5.29 2.01
C SER A 199 -7.48 6.15 1.32
N LEU A 200 -6.21 5.85 1.56
CA LEU A 200 -5.09 6.57 0.96
C LEU A 200 -4.61 5.83 -0.29
N GLU A 201 -4.75 6.46 -1.44
CA GLU A 201 -4.14 6.03 -2.69
C GLU A 201 -2.83 6.80 -2.91
N LEU A 202 -1.72 6.09 -3.03
CA LEU A 202 -0.39 6.65 -3.26
C LEU A 202 0.19 6.12 -4.57
N GLU A 203 0.50 7.04 -5.49
CA GLU A 203 1.08 6.76 -6.79
C GLU A 203 2.53 7.29 -6.82
N ILE A 204 3.48 6.41 -7.11
CA ILE A 204 4.93 6.68 -7.05
C ILE A 204 5.54 6.41 -8.42
N TRP A 205 6.31 7.37 -8.95
CA TRP A 205 7.11 7.23 -10.15
C TRP A 205 8.59 7.33 -9.82
N THR A 206 9.34 6.29 -10.11
CA THR A 206 10.80 6.24 -9.96
C THR A 206 11.49 6.31 -11.32
N ASP A 207 12.79 6.52 -11.30
CA ASP A 207 13.59 6.67 -12.53
C ASP A 207 14.34 5.40 -12.95
N GLY A 208 14.11 4.28 -12.25
CA GLY A 208 14.73 2.98 -12.45
C GLY A 208 15.95 2.71 -11.55
N ARG A 209 16.48 3.71 -10.83
CA ARG A 209 17.55 3.49 -9.84
C ARG A 209 17.07 2.75 -8.59
N LEU A 210 15.80 2.93 -8.26
CA LEU A 210 15.14 2.35 -7.11
C LEU A 210 13.73 1.89 -7.50
N ASP A 211 13.33 0.70 -7.04
CA ASP A 211 11.99 0.19 -7.28
C ASP A 211 10.95 0.96 -6.43
N PRO A 212 9.71 1.17 -6.93
CA PRO A 212 8.68 1.88 -6.18
C PRO A 212 8.36 1.27 -4.81
N ASP A 213 8.39 -0.06 -4.72
CA ASP A 213 8.15 -0.83 -3.49
C ASP A 213 9.24 -0.56 -2.44
N ASP A 214 10.52 -0.59 -2.86
CA ASP A 214 11.66 -0.27 -2.00
C ASP A 214 11.66 1.21 -1.58
N ALA A 215 11.31 2.10 -2.51
CA ALA A 215 11.19 3.54 -2.24
C ALA A 215 10.14 3.82 -1.14
N LEU A 216 8.99 3.15 -1.22
CA LEU A 216 7.94 3.24 -0.20
C LEU A 216 8.46 2.75 1.16
N HIS A 217 9.11 1.58 1.18
CA HIS A 217 9.61 0.98 2.41
C HIS A 217 10.67 1.88 3.10
N GLN A 218 11.67 2.35 2.34
CA GLN A 218 12.69 3.25 2.85
C GLN A 218 12.09 4.57 3.36
N ALA A 219 11.11 5.15 2.65
CA ALA A 219 10.45 6.37 3.09
C ALA A 219 9.64 6.17 4.38
N SER A 220 8.94 5.04 4.51
CA SER A 220 8.21 4.71 5.75
C SER A 220 9.15 4.55 6.94
N GLN A 221 10.30 3.87 6.77
CA GLN A 221 11.31 3.74 7.82
C GLN A 221 11.87 5.10 8.24
N VAL A 222 12.26 5.95 7.27
CA VAL A 222 12.77 7.30 7.56
C VAL A 222 11.74 8.11 8.33
N LEU A 223 10.46 8.06 7.96
CA LEU A 223 9.41 8.79 8.66
C LEU A 223 9.22 8.28 10.10
N MET A 224 9.24 6.96 10.30
CA MET A 224 9.13 6.34 11.62
C MET A 224 10.28 6.74 12.55
N ASP A 225 11.51 6.72 12.05
CA ASP A 225 12.70 7.12 12.81
C ASP A 225 12.62 8.60 13.25
N GLN A 226 12.14 9.49 12.37
CA GLN A 226 11.95 10.90 12.72
C GLN A 226 10.86 11.10 13.80
N LEU A 227 9.83 10.26 13.80
CA LEU A 227 8.76 10.32 14.80
C LEU A 227 9.18 9.72 16.16
N GLN A 228 10.19 8.84 16.19
CA GLN A 228 10.62 8.14 17.39
C GLN A 228 11.09 9.09 18.51
N VAL A 229 11.64 10.26 18.16
CA VAL A 229 12.07 11.28 19.13
C VAL A 229 10.88 11.79 19.97
N PHE A 230 9.70 11.91 19.37
CA PHE A 230 8.50 12.37 20.06
C PHE A 230 7.87 11.28 20.93
N VAL A 231 7.98 10.01 20.52
CA VAL A 231 7.48 8.87 21.29
C VAL A 231 8.32 8.65 22.55
N ASN A 232 9.64 8.79 22.46
CA ASN A 232 10.55 8.55 23.56
C ASN A 232 10.57 9.66 24.63
N TYR A 233 9.87 10.78 24.40
CA TYR A 233 9.79 11.88 25.37
C TYR A 233 8.98 11.50 26.62
N ASP A 234 7.99 10.61 26.50
CA ASP A 234 7.18 10.16 27.64
C ASP A 234 6.57 8.76 27.38
N LYS A 235 7.37 7.71 27.61
CA LYS A 235 6.99 6.31 27.29
C LYS A 235 5.81 5.76 28.11
N ASP A 236 5.46 6.41 29.22
CA ASP A 236 4.56 5.85 30.23
C ASP A 236 3.16 6.52 30.26
N LEU A 237 2.85 7.42 29.31
CA LEU A 237 1.64 8.24 29.37
C LEU A 237 0.47 7.76 28.51
N VAL A 238 0.67 6.93 27.48
CA VAL A 238 -0.40 6.61 26.53
C VAL A 238 -0.44 5.11 26.19
N GLU A 239 -1.53 4.46 26.56
CA GLU A 239 -1.87 3.09 26.13
C GLU A 239 -3.14 3.18 25.27
N PHE A 240 -3.12 2.57 24.08
CA PHE A 240 -4.31 2.45 23.24
C PHE A 240 -5.08 1.19 23.64
N GLU A 241 -6.40 1.29 23.78
CA GLU A 241 -7.24 0.10 23.90
C GLU A 241 -7.23 -0.65 22.56
N GLU A 242 -6.85 -1.92 22.57
CA GLU A 242 -6.84 -2.76 21.38
C GLU A 242 -8.30 -3.03 20.93
N ILE A 243 -8.61 -2.71 19.67
CA ILE A 243 -9.87 -3.10 19.04
C ILE A 243 -9.79 -4.60 18.77
N ASP A 244 -10.49 -5.38 19.58
CA ASP A 244 -10.43 -6.83 19.54
C ASP A 244 -11.38 -7.36 18.44
N GLU A 245 -11.00 -7.21 17.16
CA GLU A 245 -11.75 -7.72 15.99
C GLU A 245 -12.07 -9.23 16.12
N ARG A 246 -11.26 -9.97 16.89
CA ARG A 246 -11.49 -11.38 17.21
C ARG A 246 -12.77 -11.64 18.01
N ASN A 247 -13.27 -10.66 18.76
CA ASN A 247 -14.50 -10.85 19.53
C ASN A 247 -15.73 -10.82 18.61
N ASP A 248 -15.74 -10.01 17.54
CA ASP A 248 -16.89 -9.92 16.64
C ASP A 248 -17.08 -11.18 15.78
N GLU A 249 -15.98 -11.77 15.29
CA GLU A 249 -16.04 -13.05 14.56
C GLU A 249 -16.50 -14.20 15.47
N LYS A 250 -15.93 -14.31 16.68
CA LYS A 250 -16.34 -15.32 17.67
C LYS A 250 -17.78 -15.13 18.12
N GLN A 251 -18.23 -13.89 18.31
CA GLN A 251 -19.63 -13.62 18.64
C GLN A 251 -20.57 -13.95 17.49
N SER A 252 -20.16 -13.72 16.24
CA SER A 252 -20.93 -14.10 15.05
C SER A 252 -21.07 -15.61 14.90
N GLU A 253 -19.99 -16.37 15.11
CA GLU A 253 -20.02 -17.85 15.12
C GLU A 253 -20.88 -18.38 16.27
N LEU A 254 -20.74 -17.83 17.47
CA LEU A 254 -21.54 -18.21 18.62
C LEU A 254 -23.04 -17.92 18.39
N ARG A 255 -23.38 -16.77 17.80
CA ARG A 255 -24.76 -16.42 17.43
C ARG A 255 -25.36 -17.41 16.42
N LYS A 256 -24.58 -17.85 15.43
CA LYS A 256 -25.00 -18.88 14.46
C LYS A 256 -25.24 -20.23 15.11
N LEU A 257 -24.38 -20.64 16.04
CA LEU A 257 -24.54 -21.89 16.77
C LEU A 257 -25.78 -21.87 17.68
N LEU A 258 -26.07 -20.74 18.34
CA LEU A 258 -27.22 -20.61 19.25
C LEU A 258 -28.56 -20.51 18.50
N SER A 259 -28.58 -20.00 17.27
CA SER A 259 -29.79 -19.91 16.43
C SER A 259 -30.12 -21.19 15.66
N MET A 260 -29.19 -22.15 15.61
CA MET A 260 -29.40 -23.47 14.99
C MET A 260 -30.60 -24.20 15.60
N SER A 261 -31.39 -24.88 14.77
CA SER A 261 -32.55 -25.63 15.23
C SER A 261 -32.12 -26.93 15.91
N VAL A 262 -32.84 -27.30 16.97
CA VAL A 262 -32.62 -28.58 17.69
C VAL A 262 -32.82 -29.80 16.78
N ASN A 263 -33.63 -29.67 15.71
CA ASN A 263 -33.86 -30.76 14.75
C ASN A 263 -32.67 -31.01 13.82
N GLU A 264 -31.74 -30.05 13.69
CA GLU A 264 -30.53 -30.19 12.89
C GLU A 264 -29.41 -30.90 13.64
N ILE A 265 -29.54 -31.02 14.97
CA ILE A 265 -28.63 -31.83 15.79
C ILE A 265 -29.03 -33.29 15.63
N GLU A 266 -28.05 -34.15 15.35
CA GLU A 266 -28.22 -35.61 15.26
C GLU A 266 -28.53 -36.26 16.62
N LEU A 267 -29.74 -36.00 17.13
CA LEU A 267 -30.27 -36.57 18.36
C LEU A 267 -31.13 -37.81 18.06
N SER A 268 -31.23 -38.73 19.02
CA SER A 268 -32.19 -39.82 18.94
C SER A 268 -33.62 -39.29 18.80
N VAL A 269 -34.46 -40.07 18.10
CA VAL A 269 -35.90 -39.82 17.92
C VAL A 269 -36.61 -39.55 19.26
N ARG A 270 -36.12 -40.14 20.36
CA ARG A 270 -36.66 -39.91 21.71
C ARG A 270 -36.27 -38.54 22.26
N ALA A 271 -35.01 -38.14 22.15
CA ALA A 271 -34.52 -36.85 22.63
C ALA A 271 -35.17 -35.69 21.85
N ALA A 272 -35.24 -35.77 20.51
CA ALA A 272 -35.89 -34.77 19.67
C ALA A 272 -37.38 -34.58 20.01
N ASN A 273 -38.12 -35.68 20.19
CA ASN A 273 -39.54 -35.61 20.59
C ASN A 273 -39.73 -35.05 22.01
N CYS A 274 -38.81 -35.32 22.94
CA CYS A 274 -38.85 -34.73 24.28
C CYS A 274 -38.62 -33.21 24.24
N LEU A 275 -37.70 -32.72 23.41
CA LEU A 275 -37.40 -31.30 23.26
C LEU A 275 -38.52 -30.53 22.56
N ASN A 276 -39.11 -31.11 21.51
CA ASN A 276 -40.28 -30.54 20.83
C ASN A 276 -41.49 -30.45 21.78
N ASN A 277 -41.72 -31.45 22.64
CA ASN A 277 -42.77 -31.40 23.66
C ASN A 277 -42.50 -30.39 24.79
N ALA A 278 -41.24 -30.00 24.98
CA ALA A 278 -40.82 -28.99 25.94
C ALA A 278 -40.82 -27.56 25.36
N ASN A 279 -41.25 -27.39 24.10
CA ASN A 279 -41.18 -26.13 23.34
C ASN A 279 -39.76 -25.56 23.24
N ILE A 280 -38.73 -26.42 23.18
CA ILE A 280 -37.33 -26.02 23.00
C ILE A 280 -36.98 -26.23 21.52
N THR A 281 -36.87 -25.14 20.76
CA THR A 281 -36.71 -25.22 19.30
C THR A 281 -35.31 -24.85 18.82
N THR A 282 -34.54 -24.10 19.61
CA THR A 282 -33.17 -23.65 19.28
C THR A 282 -32.13 -24.17 20.25
N VAL A 283 -30.88 -24.27 19.78
CA VAL A 283 -29.72 -24.67 20.60
C VAL A 283 -29.48 -23.70 21.75
N GLY A 284 -29.67 -22.40 21.52
CA GLY A 284 -29.53 -21.39 22.58
C GLY A 284 -30.50 -21.61 23.74
N GLN A 285 -31.76 -21.88 23.44
CA GLN A 285 -32.76 -22.21 24.46
C GLN A 285 -32.44 -23.50 25.22
N LEU A 286 -31.86 -24.49 24.54
CA LEU A 286 -31.44 -25.74 25.14
C LEU A 286 -30.28 -25.54 26.12
N ALA A 287 -29.26 -24.78 25.72
CA ALA A 287 -28.07 -24.50 26.53
C ALA A 287 -28.38 -23.67 27.80
N THR A 288 -29.43 -22.84 27.79
CA THR A 288 -29.87 -22.07 28.98
C THR A 288 -30.56 -22.92 30.04
N LYS A 289 -31.06 -24.12 29.71
CA LYS A 289 -31.76 -24.96 30.69
C LYS A 289 -30.79 -25.79 31.51
N SER A 290 -31.06 -25.87 32.82
CA SER A 290 -30.27 -26.68 33.73
C SER A 290 -30.59 -28.18 33.60
N GLU A 291 -29.64 -29.05 33.98
CA GLU A 291 -29.86 -30.50 34.04
C GLU A 291 -31.07 -30.88 34.91
N ALA A 292 -31.28 -30.13 36.00
CA ALA A 292 -32.40 -30.34 36.92
C ALA A 292 -33.75 -29.98 36.29
N ASP A 293 -33.79 -28.98 35.41
CA ASP A 293 -35.01 -28.59 34.70
C ASP A 293 -35.33 -29.56 33.57
N MET A 294 -34.29 -30.11 32.91
CA MET A 294 -34.45 -31.14 31.88
C MET A 294 -35.12 -32.41 32.42
N LEU A 295 -34.80 -32.82 33.65
CA LEU A 295 -35.38 -34.00 34.29
C LEU A 295 -36.85 -33.83 34.70
N LYS A 296 -37.41 -32.61 34.69
CA LYS A 296 -38.82 -32.35 35.00
C LYS A 296 -39.75 -32.64 33.82
N TYR A 297 -39.22 -32.72 32.61
CA TYR A 297 -40.05 -32.96 31.42
C TYR A 297 -40.52 -34.41 31.34
N ARG A 298 -41.78 -34.57 30.92
CA ARG A 298 -42.45 -35.86 30.81
C ARG A 298 -41.69 -36.77 29.83
N ASN A 299 -41.41 -38.01 30.24
CA ASN A 299 -40.69 -39.04 29.49
C ASN A 299 -39.18 -38.76 29.25
N PHE A 300 -38.61 -37.76 29.92
CA PHE A 300 -37.19 -37.45 29.89
C PHE A 300 -36.39 -38.41 30.78
N GLY A 301 -35.43 -39.13 30.22
CA GLY A 301 -34.66 -40.17 30.92
C GLY A 301 -33.17 -39.87 30.97
N LYS A 302 -32.45 -40.51 31.91
CA LYS A 302 -30.99 -40.36 32.08
C LYS A 302 -30.18 -40.61 30.81
N LYS A 303 -30.67 -41.51 29.93
CA LYS A 303 -30.02 -41.82 28.65
C LYS A 303 -30.11 -40.67 27.64
N SER A 304 -31.26 -39.99 27.56
CA SER A 304 -31.44 -38.81 26.69
C SER A 304 -30.72 -37.58 27.23
N LEU A 305 -30.60 -37.44 28.55
CA LEU A 305 -29.82 -36.38 29.18
C LEU A 305 -28.33 -36.48 28.82
N ASN A 306 -27.75 -37.68 28.91
CA ASN A 306 -26.35 -37.90 28.54
C ASN A 306 -26.12 -37.65 27.05
N GLU A 307 -27.04 -38.11 26.19
CA GLU A 307 -26.96 -37.87 24.74
C GLU A 307 -26.96 -36.38 24.38
N ILE A 308 -27.83 -35.59 25.01
CA ILE A 308 -27.86 -34.13 24.82
C ILE A 308 -26.57 -33.47 25.34
N LYS A 309 -26.06 -33.93 26.48
CA LYS A 309 -24.83 -33.41 27.07
C LYS A 309 -23.62 -33.68 26.18
N ASP A 310 -23.48 -34.89 25.67
CA ASP A 310 -22.39 -35.28 24.78
C ASP A 310 -22.42 -34.46 23.48
N LYS A 311 -23.62 -34.23 22.92
CA LYS A 311 -23.80 -33.41 21.71
C LYS A 311 -23.59 -31.91 21.92
N LEU A 312 -23.98 -31.37 23.08
CA LEU A 312 -23.66 -29.99 23.42
C LEU A 312 -22.16 -29.79 23.61
N VAL A 313 -21.47 -30.75 24.23
CA VAL A 313 -20.01 -30.73 24.39
C VAL A 313 -19.29 -30.80 23.04
N GLU A 314 -19.80 -31.59 22.09
CA GLU A 314 -19.30 -31.64 20.70
C GLU A 314 -19.40 -30.27 20.00
N LEU A 315 -20.44 -29.48 20.32
CA LEU A 315 -20.65 -28.12 19.84
C LEU A 315 -19.94 -27.03 20.69
N GLY A 316 -19.16 -27.43 21.70
CA GLY A 316 -18.46 -26.50 22.60
C GLY A 316 -19.36 -25.78 23.61
N LEU A 317 -20.59 -26.25 23.82
CA LEU A 317 -21.60 -25.68 24.70
C LEU A 317 -21.87 -26.59 25.92
N GLY A 318 -22.54 -26.04 26.95
CA GLY A 318 -22.92 -26.76 28.16
C GLY A 318 -24.33 -26.40 28.63
N LEU A 319 -24.89 -27.25 29.49
CA LEU A 319 -26.22 -27.02 30.09
C LEU A 319 -26.12 -26.02 31.25
N GLY A 320 -27.06 -25.08 31.31
CA GLY A 320 -27.15 -24.04 32.35
C GLY A 320 -26.28 -22.80 32.07
N MET A 321 -25.91 -22.55 30.81
CA MET A 321 -25.19 -21.35 30.42
C MET A 321 -26.13 -20.13 30.36
N THR A 322 -25.68 -19.00 30.91
CA THR A 322 -26.37 -17.72 30.80
C THR A 322 -25.81 -16.94 29.61
N PHE A 323 -26.67 -16.57 28.67
CA PHE A 323 -26.33 -15.72 27.53
C PHE A 323 -27.06 -14.38 27.65
N ASP A 324 -26.47 -13.30 27.14
CA ASP A 324 -27.12 -11.98 27.06
C ASP A 324 -28.30 -12.02 26.07
N GLU A 325 -29.39 -11.31 26.36
CA GLU A 325 -30.63 -11.32 25.56
C GLU A 325 -30.39 -10.91 24.09
N ASP A 326 -29.44 -10.01 23.83
CA ASP A 326 -29.07 -9.57 22.48
C ASP A 326 -28.43 -10.67 21.61
N VAL A 327 -27.96 -11.76 22.21
CA VAL A 327 -27.33 -12.91 21.53
C VAL A 327 -28.36 -14.00 21.21
N LEU A 328 -29.50 -14.01 21.90
CA LEU A 328 -30.54 -15.04 21.83
C LEU A 328 -31.68 -14.74 20.85
N ASP A 329 -31.80 -13.51 20.34
CA ASP A 329 -32.89 -13.10 19.44
C ASP A 329 -32.59 -13.42 17.95
N PRO A 330 -33.32 -14.35 17.32
CA PRO A 330 -33.15 -14.69 15.92
C PRO A 330 -33.63 -13.60 14.94
N SER A 331 -34.38 -12.58 15.40
CA SER A 331 -34.93 -11.53 14.53
C SER A 331 -33.88 -10.54 14.01
N ALA A 332 -32.71 -10.46 14.67
CA ALA A 332 -31.60 -9.59 14.27
C ALA A 332 -30.88 -10.03 12.98
N LEU A 333 -31.12 -11.26 12.49
CA LEU A 333 -30.55 -11.78 11.24
C LEU A 333 -31.29 -11.28 9.98
N THR A 334 -32.50 -10.74 10.12
CA THR A 334 -33.37 -10.38 8.99
C THR A 334 -33.08 -9.00 8.38
N ASN A 335 -32.21 -8.19 8.99
CA ASN A 335 -31.85 -6.85 8.52
C ASN A 335 -30.43 -6.78 7.91
N GLN A 336 -30.08 -7.78 7.10
CA GLN A 336 -29.01 -7.63 6.11
C GLN A 336 -29.64 -7.65 4.70
N PRO A 337 -29.55 -6.58 3.90
CA PRO A 337 -29.89 -6.67 2.49
C PRO A 337 -28.87 -7.58 1.80
N ASN A 338 -29.36 -8.68 1.23
CA ASN A 338 -28.60 -9.63 0.42
C ASN A 338 -27.81 -8.91 -0.69
N SER A 339 -26.49 -8.93 -0.63
CA SER A 339 -25.61 -8.62 -1.75
C SER A 339 -25.13 -9.92 -2.42
N SER A 340 -26.01 -10.56 -3.18
CA SER A 340 -25.56 -11.43 -4.27
C SER A 340 -26.65 -11.66 -5.32
N GLY A 341 -26.33 -11.32 -6.57
CA GLY A 341 -26.81 -12.03 -7.75
C GLY A 341 -27.98 -11.41 -8.53
N GLY A 342 -27.67 -10.99 -9.76
CA GLY A 342 -28.55 -11.23 -10.90
C GLY A 342 -29.44 -10.06 -11.33
N SER A 343 -29.10 -9.47 -12.47
CA SER A 343 -29.96 -8.57 -13.23
C SER A 343 -31.36 -9.17 -13.46
N PRO A 344 -32.45 -8.39 -13.35
CA PRO A 344 -33.71 -8.77 -13.96
C PRO A 344 -33.87 -8.00 -15.28
N SER A 345 -33.76 -8.76 -16.37
CA SER A 345 -34.41 -8.51 -17.65
C SER A 345 -35.91 -8.26 -17.42
N ILE A 346 -36.39 -7.09 -17.82
CA ILE A 346 -37.82 -6.79 -17.87
C ILE A 346 -38.32 -7.18 -19.27
N LEU A 347 -39.02 -8.31 -19.34
CA LEU A 347 -39.93 -8.72 -20.41
C LEU A 347 -41.33 -8.25 -20.02
N PHE A 348 -41.92 -7.38 -20.84
CA PHE A 348 -43.37 -7.18 -20.93
C PHE A 348 -43.75 -7.47 -22.39
N ASP A 349 -44.41 -8.61 -22.62
CA ASP A 349 -45.21 -8.89 -23.81
C ASP A 349 -46.52 -8.09 -23.66
N ASP A 350 -46.79 -7.13 -24.53
CA ASP A 350 -47.54 -7.23 -25.81
C ASP A 350 -49.05 -7.07 -25.62
N ASP A 351 -49.60 -5.99 -26.19
CA ASP A 351 -50.52 -6.09 -27.34
C ASP A 351 -50.82 -4.70 -27.95
N GLU A 352 -50.38 -4.55 -29.21
CA GLU A 352 -50.96 -3.90 -30.42
C GLU A 352 -51.97 -2.73 -30.27
N GLU A 353 -52.03 -1.68 -31.10
CA GLU A 353 -51.77 -1.50 -32.55
C GLU A 353 -51.87 0.03 -32.82
N THR A 354 -50.95 0.74 -33.47
CA THR A 354 -50.98 1.08 -34.91
C THR A 354 -49.92 2.16 -35.20
N ALA A 355 -49.17 2.00 -36.30
CA ALA A 355 -48.11 2.90 -36.80
C ALA A 355 -48.67 3.93 -37.83
N PRO A 356 -47.83 4.65 -38.62
CA PRO A 356 -46.82 5.67 -38.28
C PRO A 356 -46.97 6.96 -39.12
N ILE A 357 -46.47 8.13 -38.69
CA ILE A 357 -46.09 9.23 -39.61
C ILE A 357 -44.83 9.95 -39.11
N ASN A 358 -43.92 10.18 -40.07
CA ASN A 358 -42.56 10.70 -40.01
C ASN A 358 -42.52 12.26 -39.91
N PRO A 359 -41.37 12.94 -40.14
CA PRO A 359 -40.64 13.77 -39.17
C PRO A 359 -40.76 15.28 -39.46
N ALA A 360 -40.32 16.15 -38.53
CA ALA A 360 -39.62 17.43 -38.78
C ALA A 360 -39.80 18.45 -37.64
N SER A 361 -38.92 19.45 -37.69
CA SER A 361 -38.85 20.72 -36.94
C SER A 361 -38.20 20.63 -35.56
N ALA A 362 -36.93 21.00 -35.37
CA ALA A 362 -36.27 22.31 -35.56
C ALA A 362 -36.36 23.21 -34.33
N LEU A 363 -35.16 23.58 -33.86
CA LEU A 363 -34.72 24.90 -33.41
C LEU A 363 -35.09 25.43 -32.00
N PHE A 364 -34.07 26.13 -31.47
CA PHE A 364 -34.00 27.13 -30.39
C PHE A 364 -34.03 26.57 -28.96
N ASP A 365 -33.10 26.89 -28.05
CA ASP A 365 -31.97 27.83 -28.01
C ASP A 365 -30.84 27.22 -27.14
#